data_AF-A0A7G7VHV3-F1
#
_entry.id   AF-A0A7G7VHV3-F1
#
_cell.length_a   1.000
_cell.length_b   1.000
_cell.length_c   1.000
_cell.angle_alpha   90.00
_cell.angle_beta   90.00
_cell.angle_gamma   90.00
#
_symmetry.space_group_name_H-M   'P 1'
#
loop_
_entity.id
_entity.type
_entity.pdbx_description
1 polymer ?
#
loop_
_entity_poly.entity_id
_entity_poly.type
_entity_poly.pdbx_seq_one_letter_code
_entity_poly.pdbx_strand_id
1 'polypeptide(L)'
;MNLLEQTVVAIHVPDTELSSAVDAALSAQTSTDFGHLRSILLRYMNITGERHPAPPQTSVIISCADHGVAAESVSAYPPETTLNMMCNYLIARGGAANAAANYAGARLVVADLGVNAAYDDIPGLLQHSIARGTANMTKGSAMTRAQAIAAIETGIVLANDCADRGDRCILPGEMGISNTTSSAAIVAAFLGLTPEEVTGRGANISDARLAHKIEIVRRALSVNRPDPHDGLDVLAKVGGFELGCIAGIILGAAARHMLVILDGANTTSAALIAHALAPDCAHYLLASHASLTEHSHPHALRRLGLTPILRLDIRLSEAAGSSIALRLLERMLKIWEAVDAPSHNAMPPPCDTGEGNRAAVEGALLPVSPPQHASMDACQYRLDNLAKPIHSLGYLERIAVQLAGILGTERPPIDTKAALLLITDRELPADLAYILNTLTASASIPVHIFTVSQVIKDTRTAYETAYALARTYPILILGAYEREESTAVSAALTGALHGAAAGASLILPGDARTDRAARTAADENAALRPYILHILPDMLMIDTELTAGIAGILGIEIVRAALHVVNEMKTFTETGVAVAIDGAGAGRQVNT
;
A
#
# COMPACT_ATOMS: atom_id res chain seq x y z
N MET A 1 -14.50 21.34 -29.10
CA MET A 1 -13.70 20.36 -28.36
C MET A 1 -14.59 19.70 -27.34
N ASN A 2 -14.58 18.36 -27.25
CA ASN A 2 -15.28 17.64 -26.17
C ASN A 2 -14.54 17.82 -24.82
N LEU A 3 -15.07 17.25 -23.74
CA LEU A 3 -14.47 17.42 -22.41
C LEU A 3 -13.06 16.82 -22.37
N LEU A 4 -12.88 15.63 -22.97
CA LEU A 4 -11.58 14.99 -23.07
C LEU A 4 -10.52 15.89 -23.74
N GLU A 5 -10.83 16.45 -24.90
CA GLU A 5 -9.91 17.33 -25.65
C GLU A 5 -9.56 18.59 -24.85
N GLN A 6 -10.53 19.18 -24.14
CA GLN A 6 -10.28 20.34 -23.27
C GLN A 6 -9.38 19.98 -22.10
N THR A 7 -9.62 18.85 -21.46
CA THR A 7 -8.81 18.36 -20.33
C THR A 7 -7.39 18.04 -20.77
N VAL A 8 -7.18 17.35 -21.89
CA VAL A 8 -5.84 17.04 -22.41
C VAL A 8 -5.02 18.29 -22.65
N VAL A 9 -5.62 19.33 -23.24
CA VAL A 9 -4.94 20.61 -23.49
C VAL A 9 -4.55 21.34 -22.20
N ALA A 10 -5.28 21.13 -21.10
CA ALA A 10 -5.01 21.76 -19.81
C ALA A 10 -3.91 21.06 -18.98
N ILE A 11 -3.43 19.89 -19.41
CA ILE A 11 -2.37 19.16 -18.71
C ILE A 11 -1.01 19.72 -19.12
N HIS A 12 -0.19 20.09 -18.13
CA HIS A 12 1.13 20.66 -18.33
C HIS A 12 2.15 19.98 -17.41
N VAL A 13 3.42 19.97 -17.80
CA VAL A 13 4.50 19.53 -16.91
C VAL A 13 4.62 20.52 -15.75
N PRO A 14 4.53 20.07 -14.49
CA PRO A 14 4.71 20.95 -13.34
C PRO A 14 6.13 21.56 -13.27
N ASP A 15 6.23 22.80 -12.78
CA ASP A 15 7.51 23.47 -12.57
C ASP A 15 8.34 22.74 -11.48
N THR A 16 9.64 22.65 -11.71
CA THR A 16 10.60 21.97 -10.84
C THR A 16 11.57 22.90 -10.12
N GLU A 17 11.57 24.22 -10.37
CA GLU A 17 12.48 25.15 -9.68
C GLU A 17 12.31 25.09 -8.16
N LEU A 18 11.06 25.07 -7.69
CA LEU A 18 10.73 25.00 -6.27
C LEU A 18 11.26 23.73 -5.63
N SER A 19 10.96 22.56 -6.21
CA SER A 19 11.44 21.30 -5.65
C SER A 19 12.96 21.19 -5.73
N SER A 20 13.61 21.73 -6.77
CA SER A 20 15.08 21.76 -6.84
C SER A 20 15.70 22.57 -5.69
N ALA A 21 15.07 23.68 -5.31
CA ALA A 21 15.50 24.48 -4.16
C ALA A 21 15.24 23.75 -2.82
N VAL A 22 14.10 23.05 -2.69
CA VAL A 22 13.79 22.20 -1.52
C VAL A 22 14.78 21.03 -1.42
N ASP A 23 15.11 20.40 -2.54
CA ASP A 23 16.03 19.27 -2.66
C ASP A 23 17.44 19.63 -2.15
N ALA A 24 17.94 20.80 -2.58
CA ALA A 24 19.21 21.34 -2.11
C ALA A 24 19.16 21.70 -0.61
N ALA A 25 18.07 22.31 -0.16
CA ALA A 25 17.88 22.70 1.23
C ALA A 25 17.77 21.49 2.16
N LEU A 26 17.05 20.43 1.78
CA LEU A 26 16.98 19.17 2.51
C LEU A 26 18.37 18.55 2.64
N SER A 27 19.11 18.47 1.53
CA SER A 27 20.48 17.90 1.53
C SER A 27 21.47 18.70 2.39
N ALA A 28 21.30 20.01 2.49
CA ALA A 28 22.16 20.87 3.28
C ALA A 28 21.85 20.82 4.78
N GLN A 29 20.58 20.56 5.15
CA GLN A 29 20.08 20.66 6.52
C GLN A 29 19.95 19.30 7.22
N THR A 30 19.99 18.19 6.49
CA THR A 30 20.01 16.85 7.09
C THR A 30 21.11 15.97 6.53
N SER A 31 21.70 15.17 7.42
CA SER A 31 22.60 14.07 7.11
C SER A 31 21.87 12.79 6.66
N THR A 32 20.55 12.74 6.78
CA THR A 32 19.73 11.58 6.42
C THR A 32 19.33 11.63 4.96
N ASP A 33 19.68 10.58 4.21
CA ASP A 33 19.15 10.36 2.88
C ASP A 33 17.83 9.58 2.97
N PHE A 34 16.79 10.08 2.30
CA PHE A 34 15.47 9.45 2.24
C PHE A 34 15.20 8.74 0.90
N GLY A 35 16.16 8.74 -0.02
CA GLY A 35 16.11 7.99 -1.28
C GLY A 35 14.80 8.23 -2.04
N HIS A 36 14.07 7.17 -2.38
CA HIS A 36 12.81 7.27 -3.13
C HIS A 36 11.71 8.07 -2.40
N LEU A 37 11.72 8.11 -1.06
CA LEU A 37 10.75 8.90 -0.30
C LEU A 37 10.98 10.41 -0.45
N ARG A 38 12.22 10.82 -0.73
CA ARG A 38 12.51 12.20 -1.16
C ARG A 38 11.88 12.49 -2.52
N SER A 39 11.99 11.57 -3.47
CA SER A 39 11.41 11.76 -4.81
C SER A 39 9.89 11.92 -4.79
N ILE A 40 9.16 11.18 -3.93
CA ILE A 40 7.70 11.34 -3.82
C ILE A 40 7.31 12.69 -3.21
N LEU A 41 8.07 13.19 -2.23
CA LEU A 41 7.87 14.49 -1.61
C LEU A 41 7.99 15.62 -2.64
N LEU A 42 9.11 15.62 -3.37
CA LEU A 42 9.40 16.64 -4.39
C LEU A 42 8.38 16.62 -5.53
N ARG A 43 7.93 15.43 -5.93
CA ARG A 43 6.88 15.31 -6.94
C ARG A 43 5.57 15.94 -6.47
N TYR A 44 5.15 15.70 -5.23
CA TYR A 44 3.94 16.32 -4.70
C TYR A 44 4.08 17.85 -4.62
N MET A 45 5.25 18.38 -4.23
CA MET A 45 5.53 19.83 -4.25
C MET A 45 5.49 20.44 -5.65
N ASN A 46 5.98 19.72 -6.66
CA ASN A 46 5.88 20.17 -8.05
C ASN A 46 4.41 20.30 -8.47
N ILE A 47 3.60 19.29 -8.13
CA ILE A 47 2.17 19.28 -8.46
C ILE A 47 1.44 20.46 -7.81
N THR A 48 1.69 20.72 -6.52
CA THR A 48 1.02 21.79 -5.77
C THR A 48 1.60 23.19 -6.02
N GLY A 49 2.87 23.28 -6.41
CA GLY A 49 3.60 24.55 -6.50
C GLY A 49 3.88 25.19 -5.14
N GLU A 50 3.83 24.41 -4.05
CA GLU A 50 3.96 24.91 -2.67
C GLU A 50 5.19 24.34 -1.98
N ARG A 51 5.94 25.18 -1.26
CA ARG A 51 7.15 24.77 -0.53
C ARG A 51 6.81 23.88 0.67
N HIS A 52 5.69 24.16 1.34
CA HIS A 52 5.16 23.40 2.45
C HIS A 52 3.69 23.06 2.17
N PRO A 53 3.43 22.12 1.24
CA PRO A 53 2.07 21.74 0.95
C PRO A 53 1.48 21.00 2.14
N ALA A 54 0.22 21.31 2.47
CA ALA A 54 -0.50 20.55 3.48
C ALA A 54 -0.66 19.07 3.04
N PRO A 55 -0.76 18.14 4.01
CA PRO A 55 -1.22 16.77 3.73
C PRO A 55 -2.49 16.79 2.88
N PRO A 56 -2.55 16.04 1.77
CA PRO A 56 -3.66 16.17 0.82
C PRO A 56 -4.97 15.63 1.40
N GLN A 57 -6.04 16.43 1.29
CA GLN A 57 -7.39 15.88 1.35
C GLN A 57 -7.56 14.88 0.20
N THR A 58 -8.05 13.67 0.52
CA THR A 58 -7.97 12.52 -0.39
C THR A 58 -9.32 11.81 -0.54
N SER A 59 -9.65 11.41 -1.77
CA SER A 59 -10.72 10.44 -2.05
C SER A 59 -10.17 9.12 -2.58
N VAL A 60 -10.69 8.00 -2.09
CA VAL A 60 -10.61 6.69 -2.74
C VAL A 60 -11.80 6.58 -3.69
N ILE A 61 -11.57 6.28 -4.97
CA ILE A 61 -12.65 6.13 -5.95
C ILE A 61 -12.63 4.72 -6.52
N ILE A 62 -13.66 3.92 -6.22
CA ILE A 62 -13.84 2.59 -6.78
C ILE A 62 -14.74 2.67 -8.00
N SER A 63 -14.16 2.45 -9.17
CA SER A 63 -14.89 2.38 -10.44
C SER A 63 -15.35 0.94 -10.70
N CYS A 64 -16.64 0.71 -10.85
CA CYS A 64 -17.24 -0.61 -10.99
C CYS A 64 -17.79 -0.85 -12.40
N ALA A 65 -17.41 -1.95 -13.04
CA ALA A 65 -18.02 -2.38 -14.30
C ALA A 65 -17.80 -3.88 -14.55
N ASP A 66 -18.72 -4.52 -15.29
CA ASP A 66 -18.56 -5.91 -15.71
C ASP A 66 -17.92 -6.03 -17.10
N HIS A 67 -17.17 -7.12 -17.30
CA HIS A 67 -16.51 -7.41 -18.57
C HIS A 67 -17.20 -8.52 -19.34
N GLY A 68 -17.50 -8.30 -20.62
CA GLY A 68 -18.08 -9.34 -21.48
C GLY A 68 -17.18 -10.57 -21.66
N VAL A 69 -15.87 -10.43 -21.44
CA VAL A 69 -14.91 -11.54 -21.44
C VAL A 69 -15.11 -12.52 -20.28
N ALA A 70 -15.87 -12.15 -19.24
CA ALA A 70 -16.22 -13.06 -18.14
C ALA A 70 -16.95 -14.32 -18.63
N ALA A 71 -17.66 -14.23 -19.77
CA ALA A 71 -18.30 -15.37 -20.43
C ALA A 71 -17.31 -16.46 -20.87
N GLU A 72 -16.02 -16.15 -20.93
CA GLU A 72 -14.94 -17.09 -21.25
C GLU A 72 -14.34 -17.76 -20.00
N SER A 73 -14.93 -17.58 -18.81
CA SER A 73 -14.54 -18.27 -17.57
C SER A 73 -13.08 -18.06 -17.13
N VAL A 74 -12.58 -16.82 -17.27
CA VAL A 74 -11.19 -16.44 -16.92
C VAL A 74 -11.01 -15.95 -15.47
N SER A 75 -12.07 -15.89 -14.67
CA SER A 75 -12.07 -15.44 -13.27
C SER A 75 -12.30 -16.60 -12.30
N ALA A 76 -11.81 -16.48 -11.06
CA ALA A 76 -12.14 -17.41 -9.98
C ALA A 76 -13.53 -17.15 -9.37
N TYR A 77 -14.10 -15.96 -9.58
CA TYR A 77 -15.38 -15.52 -9.02
C TYR A 77 -16.43 -15.37 -10.12
N PRO A 78 -17.71 -15.65 -9.82
CA PRO A 78 -18.79 -15.51 -10.79
C PRO A 78 -19.15 -14.02 -11.02
N PRO A 79 -19.77 -13.66 -12.16
CA PRO A 79 -20.01 -12.25 -12.53
C PRO A 79 -20.82 -11.44 -11.52
N GLU A 80 -21.78 -12.05 -10.81
CA GLU A 80 -22.60 -11.38 -9.80
C GLU A 80 -21.78 -10.77 -8.65
N THR A 81 -20.55 -11.24 -8.42
CA THR A 81 -19.63 -10.71 -7.41
C THR A 81 -19.41 -9.21 -7.56
N THR A 82 -19.43 -8.64 -8.77
CA THR A 82 -19.27 -7.19 -8.98
C THR A 82 -20.36 -6.40 -8.25
N LEU A 83 -21.63 -6.79 -8.42
CA LEU A 83 -22.75 -6.17 -7.70
C LEU A 83 -22.66 -6.45 -6.20
N ASN A 84 -22.30 -7.67 -5.78
CA ASN A 84 -22.19 -7.98 -4.36
C ASN A 84 -21.13 -7.11 -3.66
N MET A 85 -19.98 -6.88 -4.30
CA MET A 85 -18.93 -6.03 -3.75
C MET A 85 -19.35 -4.56 -3.71
N MET A 86 -20.08 -4.07 -4.71
CA MET A 86 -20.66 -2.72 -4.68
C MET A 86 -21.59 -2.53 -3.46
N CYS A 87 -22.45 -3.51 -3.18
CA CYS A 87 -23.25 -3.53 -1.96
C CYS A 87 -22.38 -3.65 -0.69
N ASN A 88 -21.30 -4.43 -0.73
CA ASN A 88 -20.35 -4.53 0.36
C ASN A 88 -19.69 -3.17 0.68
N TYR A 89 -19.30 -2.38 -0.33
CA TYR A 89 -18.66 -1.09 -0.10
C TYR A 89 -19.60 -0.06 0.55
N LEU A 90 -20.85 0.01 0.11
CA LEU A 90 -21.78 1.10 0.48
C LEU A 90 -22.77 0.74 1.60
N ILE A 91 -23.24 -0.50 1.62
CA ILE A 91 -24.25 -0.98 2.58
C ILE A 91 -23.56 -1.66 3.75
N ALA A 92 -22.80 -2.73 3.49
CA ALA A 92 -22.12 -3.46 4.55
C ALA A 92 -20.91 -2.70 5.10
N ARG A 93 -20.25 -1.88 4.27
CA ARG A 93 -19.01 -1.14 4.54
C ARG A 93 -17.87 -2.05 4.99
N GLY A 94 -17.71 -3.20 4.33
CA GLY A 94 -16.78 -4.26 4.73
C GLY A 94 -15.78 -4.69 3.66
N GLY A 95 -15.61 -3.94 2.57
CA GLY A 95 -14.62 -4.22 1.52
C GLY A 95 -13.21 -3.77 1.91
N ALA A 96 -12.20 -4.18 1.14
CA ALA A 96 -10.83 -3.73 1.40
C ALA A 96 -10.68 -2.22 1.13
N ALA A 97 -11.42 -1.69 0.15
CA ALA A 97 -11.54 -0.26 -0.11
C ALA A 97 -12.03 0.53 1.13
N ASN A 98 -12.94 -0.04 1.93
CA ASN A 98 -13.38 0.60 3.18
C ASN A 98 -12.25 0.65 4.20
N ALA A 99 -11.57 -0.48 4.43
CA ALA A 99 -10.45 -0.56 5.37
C ALA A 99 -9.29 0.37 4.95
N ALA A 100 -8.96 0.42 3.65
CA ALA A 100 -7.93 1.30 3.10
C ALA A 100 -8.32 2.79 3.23
N ALA A 101 -9.58 3.14 2.94
CA ALA A 101 -10.07 4.50 3.08
C ALA A 101 -10.06 4.96 4.55
N ASN A 102 -10.52 4.13 5.48
CA ASN A 102 -10.49 4.42 6.92
C ASN A 102 -9.06 4.61 7.42
N TYR A 103 -8.15 3.69 7.05
CA TYR A 103 -6.73 3.79 7.38
C TYR A 103 -6.09 5.09 6.88
N ALA A 104 -6.38 5.47 5.64
CA ALA A 104 -5.90 6.72 5.06
C ALA A 104 -6.68 7.97 5.51
N GLY A 105 -7.75 7.85 6.29
CA GLY A 105 -8.66 8.98 6.53
C GLY A 105 -9.19 9.60 5.24
N ALA A 106 -9.36 8.79 4.19
CA ALA A 106 -9.81 9.21 2.87
C ALA A 106 -11.33 8.98 2.71
N ARG A 107 -11.97 9.79 1.86
CA ARG A 107 -13.38 9.61 1.53
C ARG A 107 -13.54 8.49 0.51
N LEU A 108 -14.37 7.49 0.79
CA LEU A 108 -14.71 6.46 -0.19
C LEU A 108 -15.84 6.92 -1.12
N VAL A 109 -15.61 6.79 -2.43
CA VAL A 109 -16.58 6.97 -3.51
C VAL A 109 -16.69 5.69 -4.30
N VAL A 110 -17.91 5.31 -4.67
CA VAL A 110 -18.16 4.15 -5.53
C VAL A 110 -19.01 4.61 -6.70
N ALA A 111 -18.58 4.27 -7.91
CA ALA A 111 -19.28 4.63 -9.14
C ALA A 111 -19.60 3.36 -9.95
N ASP A 112 -20.85 3.22 -10.39
CA ASP A 112 -21.23 2.25 -11.40
C ASP A 112 -20.99 2.86 -12.79
N LEU A 113 -20.13 2.20 -13.58
CA LEU A 113 -19.83 2.55 -14.96
C LEU A 113 -20.43 1.54 -15.95
N GLY A 114 -20.95 0.41 -15.46
CA GLY A 114 -21.54 -0.62 -16.30
C GLY A 114 -21.59 -2.01 -15.68
N VAL A 115 -22.10 -2.14 -14.46
CA VAL A 115 -22.42 -3.42 -13.83
C VAL A 115 -23.57 -4.09 -14.59
N ASN A 116 -23.41 -5.36 -14.96
CA ASN A 116 -24.38 -6.12 -15.74
C ASN A 116 -25.42 -6.82 -14.85
N ALA A 117 -25.99 -6.08 -13.91
CA ALA A 117 -27.05 -6.56 -13.04
C ALA A 117 -28.13 -5.49 -12.88
N ALA A 118 -29.37 -5.93 -12.67
CA ALA A 118 -30.39 -5.01 -12.19
C ALA A 118 -30.25 -4.92 -10.66
N TYR A 119 -30.37 -3.71 -10.13
CA TYR A 119 -30.38 -3.44 -8.70
C TYR A 119 -31.29 -2.25 -8.41
N ASP A 120 -31.89 -2.25 -7.22
CA ASP A 120 -32.62 -1.10 -6.68
C ASP A 120 -31.64 -0.01 -6.25
N ASP A 121 -32.14 1.19 -5.93
CA ASP A 121 -31.29 2.31 -5.53
C ASP A 121 -30.33 1.94 -4.38
N ILE A 122 -29.02 2.00 -4.62
CA ILE A 122 -27.97 1.76 -3.62
C ILE A 122 -27.52 3.11 -3.07
N PRO A 123 -27.80 3.42 -1.78
CA PRO A 123 -27.49 4.73 -1.23
C PRO A 123 -26.00 5.08 -1.34
N GLY A 124 -25.73 6.27 -1.90
CA GLY A 124 -24.36 6.79 -2.07
C GLY A 124 -23.63 6.27 -3.31
N LEU A 125 -24.25 5.41 -4.12
CA LEU A 125 -23.69 4.99 -5.40
C LEU A 125 -23.80 6.11 -6.43
N LEU A 126 -22.68 6.43 -7.10
CA LEU A 126 -22.71 7.31 -8.27
C LEU A 126 -23.10 6.50 -9.50
N GLN A 127 -24.28 6.77 -10.06
CA GLN A 127 -24.83 6.03 -11.19
C GLN A 127 -24.40 6.68 -12.51
N HIS A 128 -23.33 6.17 -13.11
CA HIS A 128 -22.77 6.64 -14.39
C HIS A 128 -22.69 5.50 -15.42
N SER A 129 -23.64 4.55 -15.36
CA SER A 129 -23.65 3.36 -16.21
C SER A 129 -23.63 3.71 -17.70
N ILE A 130 -22.62 3.24 -18.42
CA ILE A 130 -22.43 3.49 -19.86
C ILE A 130 -23.16 2.44 -20.69
N ALA A 131 -23.08 1.19 -20.25
CA ALA A 131 -23.84 0.05 -20.78
C ALA A 131 -23.83 -1.08 -19.73
N ARG A 132 -24.62 -2.12 -19.96
CA ARG A 132 -24.64 -3.31 -19.09
C ARG A 132 -23.44 -4.23 -19.39
N GLY A 133 -22.30 -3.89 -18.81
CA GLY A 133 -21.01 -4.52 -19.07
C GLY A 133 -20.46 -4.21 -20.45
N THR A 134 -19.15 -4.43 -20.62
CA THR A 134 -18.53 -4.39 -21.95
C THR A 134 -18.96 -5.58 -22.79
N ALA A 135 -18.84 -5.46 -24.12
CA ALA A 135 -18.93 -6.59 -25.02
C ALA A 135 -17.72 -7.53 -24.83
N ASN A 136 -17.87 -8.78 -25.27
CA ASN A 136 -16.80 -9.76 -25.16
C ASN A 136 -15.68 -9.47 -26.18
N MET A 137 -14.54 -8.98 -25.68
CA MET A 137 -13.39 -8.60 -26.50
C MET A 137 -12.79 -9.74 -27.35
N THR A 138 -13.19 -10.99 -27.13
CA THR A 138 -12.75 -12.12 -27.97
C THR A 138 -13.57 -12.30 -29.24
N LYS A 139 -14.67 -11.57 -29.38
CA LYS A 139 -15.60 -11.64 -30.53
C LYS A 139 -15.62 -10.35 -31.37
N GLY A 140 -14.95 -9.31 -30.88
CA GLY A 140 -14.96 -7.96 -31.44
C GLY A 140 -14.49 -6.97 -30.38
N SER A 141 -14.76 -5.68 -30.56
CA SER A 141 -14.34 -4.65 -29.60
C SER A 141 -15.15 -4.71 -28.31
N ALA A 142 -14.49 -4.45 -27.17
CA ALA A 142 -15.11 -4.38 -25.85
C ALA A 142 -16.20 -3.30 -25.77
N MET A 143 -16.01 -2.18 -26.47
CA MET A 143 -16.96 -1.09 -26.52
C MET A 143 -16.78 -0.27 -27.80
N THR A 144 -17.75 0.60 -28.10
CA THR A 144 -17.60 1.59 -29.16
C THR A 144 -16.64 2.70 -28.73
N ARG A 145 -16.05 3.41 -29.70
CA ARG A 145 -15.21 4.58 -29.41
C ARG A 145 -15.96 5.67 -28.63
N ALA A 146 -17.26 5.86 -28.90
CA ALA A 146 -18.09 6.81 -28.16
C ALA A 146 -18.25 6.41 -26.68
N GLN A 147 -18.40 5.12 -26.39
CA GLN A 147 -18.45 4.62 -25.02
C GLN A 147 -17.08 4.72 -24.33
N ALA A 148 -15.98 4.50 -25.04
CA ALA A 148 -14.64 4.71 -24.51
C ALA A 148 -14.41 6.19 -24.11
N ILE A 149 -14.86 7.14 -24.94
CA ILE A 149 -14.84 8.57 -24.61
C ILE A 149 -15.73 8.84 -23.39
N ALA A 150 -16.96 8.31 -23.34
CA ALA A 150 -17.86 8.50 -22.21
C ALA A 150 -17.28 7.96 -20.89
N ALA A 151 -16.56 6.84 -20.92
CA ALA A 151 -15.87 6.28 -19.75
C ALA A 151 -14.80 7.24 -19.23
N ILE A 152 -13.96 7.77 -20.12
CA ILE A 152 -12.93 8.74 -19.77
C ILE A 152 -13.55 10.05 -19.27
N GLU A 153 -14.54 10.58 -19.96
CA GLU A 153 -15.21 11.83 -19.56
C GLU A 153 -15.90 11.70 -18.20
N THR A 154 -16.45 10.52 -17.87
CA THR A 154 -16.98 10.26 -16.52
C THR A 154 -15.87 10.34 -15.47
N GLY A 155 -14.71 9.73 -15.72
CA GLY A 155 -13.57 9.85 -14.82
C GLY A 155 -13.06 11.28 -14.63
N ILE A 156 -13.06 12.07 -15.72
CA ILE A 156 -12.71 13.50 -15.67
C ILE A 156 -13.70 14.27 -14.78
N VAL A 157 -15.00 14.00 -14.92
CA VAL A 157 -16.04 14.61 -14.07
C VAL A 157 -15.81 14.26 -12.60
N LEU A 158 -15.56 12.99 -12.27
CA LEU A 158 -15.28 12.57 -10.89
C LEU A 158 -14.04 13.24 -10.30
N ALA A 159 -12.98 13.42 -11.10
CA ALA A 159 -11.79 14.15 -10.67
C ALA A 159 -12.09 15.63 -10.45
N ASN A 160 -12.84 16.29 -11.35
CA ASN A 160 -13.24 17.68 -11.18
C ASN A 160 -14.07 17.88 -9.90
N ASP A 161 -15.04 16.99 -9.64
CA ASP A 161 -15.84 17.01 -8.41
C ASP A 161 -14.99 16.83 -7.14
N CYS A 162 -13.87 16.11 -7.24
CA CYS A 162 -12.91 15.99 -6.15
C CYS A 162 -12.10 17.27 -5.96
N ALA A 163 -11.57 17.83 -7.05
CA ALA A 163 -10.81 19.09 -7.01
C ALA A 163 -11.65 20.24 -6.44
N ASP A 164 -12.91 20.34 -6.85
CA ASP A 164 -13.82 21.42 -6.46
C ASP A 164 -14.25 21.33 -4.99
N ARG A 165 -14.19 20.14 -4.38
CA ARG A 165 -14.34 19.93 -2.94
C ARG A 165 -13.05 20.21 -2.15
N GLY A 166 -11.93 20.44 -2.84
CA GLY A 166 -10.63 20.72 -2.22
C GLY A 166 -9.72 19.51 -2.10
N ASP A 167 -10.06 18.37 -2.70
CA ASP A 167 -9.13 17.24 -2.73
C ASP A 167 -7.85 17.64 -3.50
N ARG A 168 -6.72 17.07 -3.08
CA ARG A 168 -5.40 17.21 -3.72
C ARG A 168 -4.77 15.87 -4.05
N CYS A 169 -5.44 14.77 -3.70
CA CYS A 169 -5.02 13.42 -4.02
C CYS A 169 -6.24 12.52 -4.31
N ILE A 170 -6.10 11.63 -5.30
CA ILE A 170 -7.06 10.56 -5.57
C ILE A 170 -6.34 9.20 -5.54
N LEU A 171 -6.95 8.24 -4.86
CA LEU A 171 -6.53 6.84 -4.84
C LEU A 171 -7.53 6.04 -5.71
N PRO A 172 -7.25 5.80 -7.01
CA PRO A 172 -8.13 5.03 -7.85
C PRO A 172 -8.09 3.56 -7.44
N GLY A 173 -9.26 2.95 -7.34
CA GLY A 173 -9.45 1.52 -7.25
C GLY A 173 -10.57 1.10 -8.19
N GLU A 174 -10.80 -0.20 -8.28
CA GLU A 174 -11.72 -0.75 -9.25
C GLU A 174 -12.30 -2.07 -8.80
N MET A 175 -13.46 -2.41 -9.36
CA MET A 175 -14.12 -3.67 -9.12
C MET A 175 -14.80 -4.14 -10.40
N GLY A 176 -14.37 -5.28 -10.92
CA GLY A 176 -14.96 -5.87 -12.11
C GLY A 176 -14.49 -7.29 -12.33
N ILE A 177 -15.42 -8.23 -12.45
CA ILE A 177 -15.03 -9.60 -12.74
C ILE A 177 -14.37 -9.68 -14.13
N SER A 178 -13.20 -10.32 -14.16
CA SER A 178 -12.34 -10.51 -15.35
C SER A 178 -11.53 -9.29 -15.84
N ASN A 179 -11.55 -8.15 -15.13
CA ASN A 179 -10.79 -6.93 -15.45
C ASN A 179 -9.28 -7.15 -15.69
N THR A 180 -8.61 -8.02 -14.93
CA THR A 180 -7.18 -8.31 -15.10
C THR A 180 -6.83 -8.94 -16.45
N THR A 181 -7.82 -9.51 -17.15
CA THR A 181 -7.67 -9.99 -18.54
C THR A 181 -7.55 -8.81 -19.49
N SER A 182 -8.41 -7.80 -19.30
CA SER A 182 -8.39 -6.54 -20.06
C SER A 182 -7.11 -5.76 -19.78
N SER A 183 -6.68 -5.66 -18.51
CA SER A 183 -5.41 -5.03 -18.13
C SER A 183 -4.20 -5.69 -18.78
N ALA A 184 -4.16 -7.03 -18.85
CA ALA A 184 -3.13 -7.75 -19.56
C ALA A 184 -3.15 -7.44 -21.07
N ALA A 185 -4.33 -7.45 -21.70
CA ALA A 185 -4.47 -7.12 -23.12
C ALA A 185 -4.05 -5.66 -23.43
N ILE A 186 -4.39 -4.70 -22.58
CA ILE A 186 -3.97 -3.30 -22.71
C ILE A 186 -2.45 -3.18 -22.68
N VAL A 187 -1.79 -3.79 -21.69
CA VAL A 187 -0.33 -3.73 -21.53
C VAL A 187 0.37 -4.42 -22.71
N ALA A 188 -0.11 -5.60 -23.14
CA ALA A 188 0.43 -6.28 -24.31
C ALA A 188 0.28 -5.44 -25.58
N ALA A 189 -0.87 -4.80 -25.78
CA ALA A 189 -1.11 -3.93 -26.93
C ALA A 189 -0.12 -2.76 -26.98
N PHE A 190 0.01 -1.99 -25.89
CA PHE A 190 0.88 -0.82 -25.86
C PHE A 190 2.37 -1.15 -25.96
N LEU A 191 2.80 -2.27 -25.37
CA LEU A 191 4.22 -2.59 -25.22
C LEU A 191 4.72 -3.64 -26.22
N GLY A 192 3.85 -4.19 -27.06
CA GLY A 192 4.21 -5.25 -28.00
C GLY A 192 4.66 -6.55 -27.31
N LEU A 193 4.15 -6.81 -26.11
CA LEU A 193 4.49 -8.00 -25.31
C LEU A 193 3.56 -9.16 -25.63
N THR A 194 4.05 -10.38 -25.39
CA THR A 194 3.26 -11.59 -25.54
C THR A 194 2.22 -11.74 -24.42
N PRO A 195 1.10 -12.44 -24.65
CA PRO A 195 0.13 -12.76 -23.62
C PRO A 195 0.74 -13.43 -22.37
N GLU A 196 1.74 -14.29 -22.55
CA GLU A 196 2.48 -14.95 -21.46
C GLU A 196 3.21 -13.97 -20.54
N GLU A 197 3.83 -12.93 -21.12
CA GLU A 197 4.61 -11.94 -20.37
C GLU A 197 3.75 -11.02 -19.50
N VAL A 198 2.47 -10.85 -19.83
CA VAL A 198 1.59 -9.88 -19.16
C VAL A 198 0.50 -10.52 -18.31
N THR A 199 0.17 -11.79 -18.53
CA THR A 199 -0.98 -12.41 -17.88
C THR A 199 -0.62 -13.00 -16.51
N GLY A 200 -1.14 -12.37 -15.46
CA GLY A 200 -1.09 -12.87 -14.08
C GLY A 200 -2.33 -13.68 -13.67
N ARG A 201 -2.28 -14.24 -12.46
CA ARG A 201 -3.37 -15.06 -11.90
C ARG A 201 -4.59 -14.27 -11.45
N GLY A 202 -4.49 -12.95 -11.27
CA GLY A 202 -5.55 -12.14 -10.69
C GLY A 202 -5.95 -12.70 -9.32
N ALA A 203 -7.22 -13.07 -9.21
CA ALA A 203 -7.82 -13.69 -8.03
C ALA A 203 -7.38 -15.15 -7.77
N ASN A 204 -6.08 -15.45 -7.90
CA ASN A 204 -5.45 -16.75 -7.62
C ASN A 204 -6.08 -17.94 -8.34
N ILE A 205 -6.39 -17.78 -9.63
CA ILE A 205 -6.90 -18.84 -10.51
C ILE A 205 -5.92 -20.03 -10.62
N SER A 206 -6.46 -21.22 -10.93
CA SER A 206 -5.71 -22.46 -11.17
C SER A 206 -4.79 -22.37 -12.39
N ASP A 207 -3.80 -23.28 -12.49
CA ASP A 207 -2.87 -23.34 -13.64
C ASP A 207 -3.60 -23.56 -14.97
N ALA A 208 -4.62 -24.42 -14.96
CA ALA A 208 -5.47 -24.67 -16.11
C ALA A 208 -6.20 -23.40 -16.55
N ARG A 209 -6.76 -22.64 -15.58
CA ARG A 209 -7.46 -21.38 -15.86
C ARG A 209 -6.50 -20.25 -16.27
N LEU A 210 -5.27 -20.23 -15.76
CA LEU A 210 -4.23 -19.31 -16.21
C LEU A 210 -3.85 -19.57 -17.68
N ALA A 211 -3.60 -20.84 -18.05
CA ALA A 211 -3.30 -21.21 -19.44
C ALA A 211 -4.45 -20.81 -20.39
N HIS A 212 -5.70 -21.03 -19.95
CA HIS A 212 -6.88 -20.57 -20.68
C HIS A 212 -6.94 -19.05 -20.79
N LYS A 213 -6.71 -18.31 -19.71
CA LYS A 213 -6.69 -16.83 -19.70
C LYS A 213 -5.65 -16.26 -20.66
N ILE A 214 -4.45 -16.87 -20.74
CA ILE A 214 -3.41 -16.50 -21.71
C ILE A 214 -3.93 -16.62 -23.16
N GLU A 215 -4.63 -17.72 -23.49
CA GLU A 215 -5.25 -17.89 -24.81
C GLU A 215 -6.37 -16.88 -25.07
N ILE A 216 -7.15 -16.54 -24.05
CA ILE A 216 -8.19 -15.50 -24.16
C ILE A 216 -7.58 -14.13 -24.48
N VAL A 217 -6.48 -13.76 -23.82
CA VAL A 217 -5.74 -12.52 -24.13
C VAL A 217 -5.20 -12.55 -25.56
N ARG A 218 -4.60 -13.68 -25.98
CA ARG A 218 -4.12 -13.87 -27.37
C ARG A 218 -5.22 -13.65 -28.39
N ARG A 219 -6.38 -14.27 -28.19
CA ARG A 219 -7.52 -14.17 -29.09
C ARG A 219 -8.07 -12.74 -29.13
N ALA A 220 -8.21 -12.07 -27.99
CA ALA A 220 -8.68 -10.70 -27.92
C ALA A 220 -7.79 -9.74 -28.73
N LEU A 221 -6.46 -9.86 -28.61
CA LEU A 221 -5.48 -9.08 -29.37
C LEU A 221 -5.55 -9.39 -30.88
N SER A 222 -5.65 -10.67 -31.24
CA SER A 222 -5.70 -11.11 -32.65
C SER A 222 -6.95 -10.61 -33.39
N VAL A 223 -8.11 -10.69 -32.73
CA VAL A 223 -9.41 -10.28 -33.29
C VAL A 223 -9.48 -8.76 -33.45
N ASN A 224 -8.99 -8.01 -32.46
CA ASN A 224 -9.18 -6.57 -32.44
C ASN A 224 -8.05 -5.76 -33.07
N ARG A 225 -6.80 -6.26 -33.01
CA ARG A 225 -5.60 -5.54 -33.48
C ARG A 225 -5.59 -4.07 -33.02
N PRO A 226 -5.55 -3.82 -31.70
CA PRO A 226 -5.52 -2.46 -31.17
C PRO A 226 -4.28 -1.70 -31.65
N ASP A 227 -4.44 -0.44 -32.02
CA ASP A 227 -3.33 0.44 -32.40
C ASP A 227 -2.65 1.00 -31.13
N PRO A 228 -1.38 0.67 -30.86
CA PRO A 228 -0.68 1.14 -29.67
C PRO A 228 -0.48 2.66 -29.62
N HIS A 229 -0.69 3.39 -30.73
CA HIS A 229 -0.55 4.85 -30.77
C HIS A 229 -1.87 5.59 -30.55
N ASP A 230 -2.99 4.88 -30.45
CA ASP A 230 -4.31 5.46 -30.18
C ASP A 230 -4.89 4.89 -28.89
N GLY A 231 -4.73 5.63 -27.78
CA GLY A 231 -5.22 5.21 -26.47
C GLY A 231 -6.73 4.94 -26.43
N LEU A 232 -7.53 5.65 -27.24
CA LEU A 232 -8.97 5.39 -27.35
C LEU A 232 -9.26 4.11 -28.12
N ASP A 233 -8.45 3.76 -29.14
CA ASP A 233 -8.59 2.50 -29.88
C ASP A 233 -8.25 1.30 -28.99
N VAL A 234 -7.17 1.37 -28.21
CA VAL A 234 -6.81 0.32 -27.24
C VAL A 234 -7.93 0.14 -26.21
N LEU A 235 -8.40 1.22 -25.59
CA LEU A 235 -9.50 1.18 -24.61
C LEU A 235 -10.78 0.60 -25.22
N ALA A 236 -11.17 1.09 -26.40
CA ALA A 236 -12.39 0.64 -27.07
C ALA A 236 -12.35 -0.86 -27.41
N LYS A 237 -11.19 -1.36 -27.84
CA LYS A 237 -11.03 -2.74 -28.30
C LYS A 237 -10.89 -3.76 -27.19
N VAL A 238 -10.04 -3.49 -26.20
CA VAL A 238 -9.63 -4.49 -25.20
C VAL A 238 -9.69 -4.00 -23.75
N GLY A 239 -10.30 -2.84 -23.49
CA GLY A 239 -10.40 -2.27 -22.15
C GLY A 239 -11.73 -2.52 -21.43
N GLY A 240 -11.93 -1.78 -20.34
CA GLY A 240 -13.10 -1.79 -19.46
C GLY A 240 -13.64 -0.39 -19.21
N PHE A 241 -14.92 -0.25 -18.87
CA PHE A 241 -15.49 1.06 -18.57
C PHE A 241 -14.85 1.68 -17.32
N GLU A 242 -14.57 0.86 -16.31
CA GLU A 242 -13.85 1.25 -15.10
C GLU A 242 -12.40 1.64 -15.38
N LEU A 243 -11.72 0.98 -16.33
CA LEU A 243 -10.37 1.34 -16.75
C LEU A 243 -10.35 2.67 -17.51
N GLY A 244 -11.35 2.91 -18.37
CA GLY A 244 -11.56 4.20 -19.01
C GLY A 244 -11.84 5.31 -18.00
N CYS A 245 -12.66 5.03 -16.98
CA CYS A 245 -12.91 5.93 -15.86
C CYS A 245 -11.63 6.26 -15.09
N ILE A 246 -10.80 5.27 -14.73
CA ILE A 246 -9.52 5.53 -14.06
C ILE A 246 -8.58 6.37 -14.95
N ALA A 247 -8.54 6.11 -16.26
CA ALA A 247 -7.77 6.94 -17.19
C ALA A 247 -8.28 8.39 -17.18
N GLY A 248 -9.60 8.58 -17.16
CA GLY A 248 -10.23 9.89 -16.99
C GLY A 248 -9.93 10.57 -15.66
N ILE A 249 -9.92 9.82 -14.55
CA ILE A 249 -9.52 10.31 -13.23
C ILE A 249 -8.09 10.85 -13.28
N ILE A 250 -7.18 10.12 -13.93
CA ILE A 250 -5.77 10.55 -14.09
C ILE A 250 -5.69 11.85 -14.90
N LEU A 251 -6.37 11.92 -16.04
CA LEU A 251 -6.35 13.10 -16.90
C LEU A 251 -6.97 14.33 -16.20
N GLY A 252 -8.13 14.14 -15.57
CA GLY A 252 -8.81 15.19 -14.82
C GLY A 252 -8.00 15.66 -13.61
N ALA A 253 -7.39 14.73 -12.86
CA ALA A 253 -6.51 15.07 -11.74
C ALA A 253 -5.29 15.87 -12.19
N ALA A 254 -4.64 15.46 -13.29
CA ALA A 254 -3.50 16.18 -13.85
C ALA A 254 -3.88 17.61 -14.28
N ALA A 255 -4.99 17.77 -15.01
CA ALA A 255 -5.50 19.09 -15.42
C ALA A 255 -5.92 19.99 -14.24
N ARG A 256 -6.16 19.41 -13.07
CA ARG A 256 -6.56 20.10 -11.83
C ARG A 256 -5.45 20.13 -10.78
N HIS A 257 -4.22 19.77 -11.15
CA HIS A 257 -3.06 19.76 -10.25
C HIS A 257 -3.27 18.92 -8.97
N MET A 258 -3.86 17.73 -9.13
CA MET A 258 -4.01 16.75 -8.07
C MET A 258 -3.08 15.56 -8.29
N LEU A 259 -2.58 15.01 -7.19
CA LEU A 259 -1.81 13.78 -7.18
C LEU A 259 -2.73 12.56 -7.41
N VAL A 260 -2.26 11.57 -8.16
CA VAL A 260 -2.88 10.24 -8.24
C VAL A 260 -1.87 9.19 -7.81
N ILE A 261 -2.21 8.40 -6.80
CA ILE A 261 -1.35 7.28 -6.35
C ILE A 261 -1.93 5.98 -6.89
N LEU A 262 -1.24 5.39 -7.86
CA LEU A 262 -1.63 4.14 -8.48
C LEU A 262 -1.47 2.97 -7.50
N ASP A 263 -2.41 2.04 -7.57
CA ASP A 263 -2.40 0.81 -6.80
C ASP A 263 -1.74 -0.32 -7.61
N GLY A 264 -2.49 -1.33 -8.06
CA GLY A 264 -1.95 -2.50 -8.77
C GLY A 264 -2.05 -2.49 -10.30
N ALA A 265 -2.10 -3.69 -10.88
CA ALA A 265 -2.09 -3.92 -12.33
C ALA A 265 -3.20 -3.18 -13.10
N ASN A 266 -4.41 -3.13 -12.53
CA ASN A 266 -5.56 -2.54 -13.20
C ASN A 266 -5.41 -1.01 -13.33
N THR A 267 -5.10 -0.32 -12.23
CA THR A 267 -4.87 1.14 -12.24
C THR A 267 -3.66 1.54 -13.09
N THR A 268 -2.58 0.75 -13.08
CA THR A 268 -1.41 0.99 -13.95
C THR A 268 -1.69 0.75 -15.43
N SER A 269 -2.54 -0.23 -15.79
CA SER A 269 -2.97 -0.41 -17.19
C SER A 269 -3.83 0.77 -17.68
N ALA A 270 -4.73 1.28 -16.82
CA ALA A 270 -5.49 2.49 -17.11
C ALA A 270 -4.60 3.73 -17.24
N ALA A 271 -3.52 3.80 -16.45
CA ALA A 271 -2.52 4.87 -16.58
C ALA A 271 -1.79 4.84 -17.93
N LEU A 272 -1.58 3.68 -18.56
CA LEU A 272 -1.05 3.63 -19.93
C LEU A 272 -2.00 4.22 -20.96
N ILE A 273 -3.31 4.04 -20.77
CA ILE A 273 -4.33 4.66 -21.61
C ILE A 273 -4.27 6.18 -21.46
N ALA A 274 -4.25 6.68 -20.22
CA ALA A 274 -4.12 8.12 -19.96
C ALA A 274 -2.82 8.70 -20.54
N HIS A 275 -1.68 8.02 -20.33
CA HIS A 275 -0.37 8.43 -20.86
C HIS A 275 -0.32 8.43 -22.39
N ALA A 276 -1.03 7.51 -23.06
CA ALA A 276 -1.13 7.53 -24.52
C ALA A 276 -1.93 8.74 -25.05
N LEU A 277 -2.87 9.26 -24.24
CA LEU A 277 -3.69 10.43 -24.57
C LEU A 277 -3.00 11.76 -24.20
N ALA A 278 -2.32 11.79 -23.07
CA ALA A 278 -1.56 12.94 -22.57
C ALA A 278 -0.32 12.47 -21.80
N PRO A 279 0.85 12.35 -22.44
CA PRO A 279 2.06 11.83 -21.80
C PRO A 279 2.45 12.57 -20.51
N ASP A 280 2.22 13.89 -20.48
CA ASP A 280 2.54 14.76 -19.35
C ASP A 280 1.74 14.42 -18.08
N CYS A 281 0.64 13.63 -18.18
CA CYS A 281 -0.10 13.16 -17.01
C CYS A 281 0.78 12.32 -16.07
N ALA A 282 1.86 11.70 -16.57
CA ALA A 282 2.78 10.90 -15.76
C ALA A 282 3.45 11.69 -14.64
N HIS A 283 3.58 13.02 -14.76
CA HIS A 283 4.12 13.89 -13.71
C HIS A 283 3.22 13.97 -12.47
N TYR A 284 1.94 13.64 -12.61
CA TYR A 284 0.93 13.65 -11.56
C TYR A 284 0.72 12.29 -10.89
N LEU A 285 1.51 11.28 -11.29
CA LEU A 285 1.38 9.91 -10.82
C LEU A 285 2.46 9.54 -9.81
N LEU A 286 2.08 8.74 -8.81
CA LEU A 286 2.96 7.93 -7.98
C LEU A 286 2.58 6.46 -8.09
N ALA A 287 3.57 5.57 -8.02
CA ALA A 287 3.35 4.14 -7.89
C ALA A 287 3.45 3.72 -6.42
N SER A 288 2.44 3.00 -5.91
CA SER A 288 2.46 2.55 -4.53
C SER A 288 3.38 1.35 -4.31
N HIS A 289 3.04 0.20 -4.89
CA HIS A 289 3.68 -1.08 -4.62
C HIS A 289 4.04 -1.81 -5.91
N ALA A 290 5.07 -2.66 -5.83
CA ALA A 290 5.38 -3.64 -6.85
C ALA A 290 4.48 -4.88 -6.67
N SER A 291 4.05 -5.45 -7.79
CA SER A 291 3.45 -6.79 -7.86
C SER A 291 4.35 -7.71 -8.66
N LEU A 292 4.67 -8.88 -8.09
CA LEU A 292 5.48 -9.91 -8.74
C LEU A 292 4.63 -10.96 -9.46
N THR A 293 3.32 -10.96 -9.24
CA THR A 293 2.41 -12.01 -9.69
C THR A 293 1.34 -11.51 -10.66
N GLU A 294 1.13 -10.20 -10.70
CA GLU A 294 0.45 -9.53 -11.81
C GLU A 294 1.50 -9.04 -12.83
N HIS A 295 1.87 -9.91 -13.78
CA HIS A 295 3.03 -9.70 -14.64
C HIS A 295 2.95 -8.42 -15.50
N SER A 296 1.75 -7.95 -15.85
CA SER A 296 1.57 -6.71 -16.62
C SER A 296 2.05 -5.45 -15.88
N HIS A 297 1.94 -5.44 -14.56
CA HIS A 297 2.19 -4.27 -13.72
C HIS A 297 3.63 -3.73 -13.79
N PRO A 298 4.71 -4.53 -13.58
CA PRO A 298 6.08 -4.03 -13.67
C PRO A 298 6.44 -3.52 -15.07
N HIS A 299 5.84 -4.07 -16.13
CA HIS A 299 6.06 -3.56 -17.49
C HIS A 299 5.40 -2.19 -17.69
N ALA A 300 4.17 -2.01 -17.21
CA ALA A 300 3.46 -0.74 -17.24
C ALA A 300 4.20 0.35 -16.45
N LEU A 301 4.64 0.05 -15.23
CA LEU A 301 5.41 0.99 -14.40
C LEU A 301 6.70 1.46 -15.09
N ARG A 302 7.45 0.54 -15.70
CA ARG A 302 8.67 0.89 -16.46
C ARG A 302 8.35 1.83 -17.63
N ARG A 303 7.26 1.59 -18.37
CA ARG A 303 6.85 2.47 -19.48
C ARG A 303 6.47 3.86 -19.00
N LEU A 304 5.82 3.95 -17.84
CA LEU A 304 5.39 5.21 -17.21
C LEU A 304 6.54 5.95 -16.51
N GLY A 305 7.73 5.32 -16.36
CA GLY A 305 8.85 5.90 -15.63
C GLY A 305 8.59 6.03 -14.13
N LEU A 306 7.79 5.14 -13.56
CA LEU A 306 7.40 5.16 -12.15
C LEU A 306 8.09 4.03 -11.37
N THR A 307 8.68 4.38 -10.23
CA THR A 307 9.26 3.42 -9.28
C THR A 307 8.32 3.25 -8.08
N PRO A 308 7.90 2.02 -7.75
CA PRO A 308 7.08 1.77 -6.57
C PRO A 308 7.91 1.87 -5.29
N ILE A 309 7.28 2.27 -4.19
CA ILE A 309 7.95 2.45 -2.87
C ILE A 309 7.70 1.30 -1.89
N LEU A 310 6.86 0.33 -2.28
CA LEU A 310 6.46 -0.82 -1.46
C LEU A 310 6.63 -2.14 -2.21
N ARG A 311 6.90 -3.22 -1.47
CA ARG A 311 6.91 -4.61 -1.97
C ARG A 311 6.10 -5.52 -1.06
N LEU A 312 4.77 -5.45 -1.19
CA LEU A 312 3.84 -6.08 -0.25
C LEU A 312 3.19 -7.37 -0.77
N ASP A 313 3.43 -7.76 -2.01
CA ASP A 313 2.73 -8.87 -2.69
C ASP A 313 1.20 -8.73 -2.66
N ILE A 314 0.72 -7.49 -2.69
CA ILE A 314 -0.70 -7.15 -2.83
C ILE A 314 -1.11 -7.37 -4.29
N ARG A 315 -2.32 -7.92 -4.46
CA ARG A 315 -2.92 -8.26 -5.76
C ARG A 315 -4.38 -7.82 -5.86
N LEU A 316 -4.94 -7.30 -4.77
CA LEU A 316 -6.27 -6.71 -4.73
C LEU A 316 -6.16 -5.21 -5.01
N SER A 317 -6.71 -4.76 -6.14
CA SER A 317 -6.63 -3.37 -6.59
C SER A 317 -7.76 -2.51 -6.00
N GLU A 318 -7.79 -2.37 -4.68
CA GLU A 318 -8.80 -1.61 -3.90
C GLU A 318 -8.15 -0.53 -3.02
N ALA A 319 -7.13 0.13 -3.55
CA ALA A 319 -6.37 1.20 -2.91
C ALA A 319 -5.52 0.77 -1.68
N ALA A 320 -5.38 -0.53 -1.40
CA ALA A 320 -4.65 -1.03 -0.23
C ALA A 320 -3.17 -0.64 -0.21
N GLY A 321 -2.47 -0.69 -1.36
CA GLY A 321 -1.09 -0.23 -1.46
C GLY A 321 -1.02 1.30 -1.50
N SER A 322 -1.90 1.93 -2.29
CA SER A 322 -1.94 3.39 -2.46
C SER A 322 -2.22 4.16 -1.16
N SER A 323 -3.02 3.60 -0.24
CA SER A 323 -3.28 4.19 1.08
C SER A 323 -2.04 4.20 1.97
N ILE A 324 -1.20 3.16 1.91
CA ILE A 324 0.07 3.09 2.65
C ILE A 324 1.06 4.10 2.07
N ALA A 325 1.17 4.15 0.73
CA ALA A 325 2.03 5.11 0.05
C ALA A 325 1.65 6.57 0.38
N LEU A 326 0.35 6.86 0.50
CA LEU A 326 -0.13 8.16 0.96
C LEU A 326 0.35 8.49 2.38
N ARG A 327 0.24 7.55 3.33
CA ARG A 327 0.73 7.79 4.70
C ARG A 327 2.25 8.04 4.72
N LEU A 328 3.02 7.35 3.88
CA LEU A 328 4.46 7.60 3.74
C LEU A 328 4.76 9.01 3.19
N LEU A 329 4.00 9.49 2.20
CA LEU A 329 4.09 10.88 1.73
C LEU A 329 3.81 11.89 2.86
N GLU A 330 2.78 11.65 3.66
CA GLU A 330 2.47 12.53 4.81
C GLU A 330 3.59 12.56 5.86
N ARG A 331 4.29 11.44 6.07
CA ARG A 331 5.49 11.41 6.93
C ARG A 331 6.59 12.28 6.36
N MET A 332 6.83 12.21 5.05
CA MET A 332 7.83 13.06 4.39
C MET A 332 7.49 14.54 4.43
N LEU A 333 6.21 14.90 4.33
CA LEU A 333 5.77 16.29 4.48
C LEU A 333 6.09 16.84 5.87
N LYS A 334 5.80 16.06 6.92
CA LYS A 334 6.14 16.44 8.30
C LYS A 334 7.64 16.56 8.51
N ILE A 335 8.42 15.63 7.96
CA ILE A 335 9.89 15.71 8.01
C ILE A 335 10.36 17.02 7.38
N TRP A 336 9.84 17.37 6.20
CA TRP A 336 10.25 18.57 5.49
C TRP A 336 9.86 19.87 6.22
N GLU A 337 8.61 19.98 6.67
CA GLU A 337 8.16 21.10 7.51
C GLU A 337 9.08 21.31 8.71
N ALA A 338 9.49 20.21 9.30
CA ALA A 338 10.38 20.23 10.44
C ALA A 338 11.78 20.70 10.00
N VAL A 339 12.39 20.05 9.01
CA VAL A 339 13.79 20.32 8.61
C VAL A 339 13.98 21.77 8.16
N ASP A 340 12.99 22.36 7.48
CA ASP A 340 13.08 23.73 6.96
C ASP A 340 12.64 24.82 7.97
N ALA A 341 12.27 24.46 9.20
CA ALA A 341 11.76 25.42 10.17
C ALA A 341 12.86 26.40 10.66
N PRO A 342 12.60 27.72 10.73
CA PRO A 342 13.59 28.77 11.06
C PRO A 342 14.11 28.76 12.50
N SER A 343 13.61 27.87 13.34
CA SER A 343 14.10 27.63 14.69
C SER A 343 14.12 26.13 14.93
N HIS A 344 15.32 25.54 15.01
CA HIS A 344 15.49 24.21 15.59
C HIS A 344 14.98 24.29 17.03
N ASN A 345 13.72 23.91 17.25
CA ASN A 345 13.25 23.66 18.60
C ASN A 345 14.15 22.56 19.14
N ALA A 346 14.87 22.87 20.23
CA ALA A 346 15.60 21.89 20.99
C ALA A 346 14.66 20.69 21.22
N MET A 347 15.21 19.48 21.13
CA MET A 347 14.50 18.26 21.50
C MET A 347 13.70 18.54 22.77
N PRO A 348 12.40 18.17 22.84
CA PRO A 348 11.80 18.01 24.15
C PRO A 348 12.76 17.11 24.95
N PRO A 349 13.05 17.43 26.22
CA PRO A 349 13.97 16.63 27.01
C PRO A 349 13.57 15.16 26.85
N PRO A 350 14.54 14.23 26.68
CA PRO A 350 14.22 12.82 26.53
C PRO A 350 13.15 12.48 27.55
N CYS A 351 12.02 11.91 27.09
CA CYS A 351 11.01 11.43 28.01
C CYS A 351 11.75 10.63 29.06
N ASP A 352 11.60 11.08 30.31
CA ASP A 352 12.38 10.66 31.46
C ASP A 352 12.78 9.20 31.24
N THR A 353 14.08 8.91 31.27
CA THR A 353 14.53 7.54 31.49
C THR A 353 13.95 7.20 32.84
N GLY A 354 12.68 6.81 32.84
CA GLY A 354 11.98 6.53 34.06
C GLY A 354 12.91 5.54 34.72
N GLU A 355 13.33 5.86 35.92
CA GLU A 355 13.54 4.83 36.93
C GLU A 355 12.17 4.14 37.13
N GLY A 356 11.63 3.58 36.05
CA GLY A 356 10.39 2.87 35.96
C GLY A 356 10.70 1.59 36.65
N ASN A 357 10.45 1.63 37.96
CA ASN A 357 10.37 0.50 38.87
C ASN A 357 11.29 -0.64 38.42
N ARG A 358 12.61 -0.47 38.67
CA ARG A 358 13.62 -1.53 38.53
C ARG A 358 13.27 -2.66 39.52
N ALA A 359 12.20 -3.40 39.26
CA ALA A 359 12.13 -4.77 39.66
C ALA A 359 13.18 -5.47 38.78
N ALA A 360 14.43 -5.44 39.23
CA ALA A 360 15.47 -6.27 38.69
C ALA A 360 14.88 -7.68 38.64
N VAL A 361 14.81 -8.26 37.44
CA VAL A 361 14.51 -9.68 37.33
C VAL A 361 15.76 -10.38 37.85
N GLU A 362 15.87 -10.51 39.17
CA GLU A 362 16.88 -11.31 39.85
C GLU A 362 16.59 -12.77 39.50
N GLY A 363 17.25 -13.27 38.46
CA GLY A 363 17.06 -14.63 37.96
C GLY A 363 17.72 -14.88 36.62
N ALA A 364 17.53 -16.09 36.08
CA ALA A 364 17.86 -16.42 34.71
C ALA A 364 16.95 -15.65 33.73
N LEU A 365 17.46 -15.32 32.54
CA LEU A 365 16.65 -14.71 31.47
C LEU A 365 15.43 -15.60 31.18
N LEU A 366 14.27 -14.99 31.00
CA LEU A 366 13.04 -15.74 30.74
C LEU A 366 13.10 -16.36 29.33
N PRO A 367 12.62 -17.59 29.16
CA PRO A 367 12.57 -18.21 27.85
C PRO A 367 11.53 -17.51 26.97
N VAL A 368 11.83 -17.43 25.67
CA VAL A 368 10.88 -16.96 24.66
C VAL A 368 9.84 -18.05 24.45
N SER A 369 8.58 -17.74 24.73
CA SER A 369 7.48 -18.67 24.46
C SER A 369 7.17 -18.70 22.97
N PRO A 370 6.68 -19.81 22.40
CA PRO A 370 6.19 -19.81 21.02
C PRO A 370 4.88 -18.99 20.91
N PRO A 371 4.61 -18.35 19.76
CA PRO A 371 3.30 -17.74 19.51
C PRO A 371 2.15 -18.73 19.63
N GLN A 372 0.95 -18.24 19.93
CA GLN A 372 -0.23 -19.07 20.11
C GLN A 372 -0.82 -19.50 18.76
N HIS A 373 -0.56 -20.74 18.35
CA HIS A 373 -1.04 -21.29 17.08
C HIS A 373 -2.57 -21.22 16.93
N ALA A 374 -3.34 -21.48 17.99
CA ALA A 374 -4.79 -21.40 17.93
C ALA A 374 -5.31 -20.01 17.50
N SER A 375 -4.64 -18.94 17.94
CA SER A 375 -4.98 -17.56 17.59
C SER A 375 -4.54 -17.21 16.16
N MET A 376 -3.40 -17.75 15.72
CA MET A 376 -2.94 -17.66 14.34
C MET A 376 -3.91 -18.35 13.37
N ASP A 377 -4.33 -19.57 13.70
CA ASP A 377 -5.26 -20.37 12.90
C ASP A 377 -6.64 -19.69 12.81
N ALA A 378 -7.14 -19.15 13.92
CA ALA A 378 -8.40 -18.39 13.94
C ALA A 378 -8.30 -17.10 13.11
N CYS A 379 -7.20 -16.36 13.23
CA CYS A 379 -6.95 -15.15 12.44
C CYS A 379 -6.86 -15.48 10.95
N GLN A 380 -6.11 -16.51 10.57
CA GLN A 380 -6.00 -16.96 9.18
C GLN A 380 -7.35 -17.42 8.63
N TYR A 381 -8.13 -18.19 9.42
CA TYR A 381 -9.48 -18.61 9.03
C TYR A 381 -10.38 -17.40 8.75
N ARG A 382 -10.32 -16.36 9.59
CA ARG A 382 -11.03 -15.11 9.33
C ARG A 382 -10.55 -14.45 8.04
N LEU A 383 -9.24 -14.27 7.87
CA LEU A 383 -8.64 -13.60 6.70
C LEU A 383 -8.96 -14.32 5.38
N ASP A 384 -9.02 -15.65 5.41
CA ASP A 384 -9.40 -16.47 4.25
C ASP A 384 -10.88 -16.27 3.87
N ASN A 385 -11.72 -15.97 4.86
CA ASN A 385 -13.16 -15.77 4.70
C ASN A 385 -13.59 -14.29 4.58
N LEU A 386 -12.66 -13.33 4.66
CA LEU A 386 -12.93 -11.94 4.27
C LEU A 386 -13.36 -11.88 2.80
N ALA A 387 -14.29 -10.98 2.44
CA ALA A 387 -14.84 -10.81 1.10
C ALA A 387 -13.78 -10.27 0.10
N LYS A 388 -12.80 -11.12 -0.22
CA LYS A 388 -11.65 -10.89 -1.09
C LYS A 388 -11.08 -12.23 -1.57
N PRO A 389 -10.24 -12.25 -2.62
CA PRO A 389 -9.46 -13.43 -2.93
C PRO A 389 -8.53 -13.82 -1.77
N ILE A 390 -8.36 -15.12 -1.56
CA ILE A 390 -7.44 -15.64 -0.56
C ILE A 390 -6.01 -15.15 -0.88
N HIS A 391 -5.24 -14.75 0.13
CA HIS A 391 -3.86 -14.26 -0.03
C HIS A 391 -3.67 -12.98 -0.87
N SER A 392 -4.75 -12.30 -1.30
CA SER A 392 -4.64 -11.13 -2.18
C SER A 392 -4.08 -9.88 -1.51
N LEU A 393 -3.99 -9.85 -0.18
CA LEU A 393 -3.43 -8.74 0.58
C LEU A 393 -1.99 -8.99 1.05
N GLY A 394 -1.37 -10.09 0.62
CA GLY A 394 0.06 -10.34 0.73
C GLY A 394 0.60 -10.24 2.17
N TYR A 395 1.57 -9.36 2.39
CA TYR A 395 2.18 -9.16 3.71
C TYR A 395 1.19 -8.67 4.78
N LEU A 396 0.11 -7.99 4.41
CA LEU A 396 -0.87 -7.51 5.40
C LEU A 396 -1.54 -8.68 6.14
N GLU A 397 -1.87 -9.77 5.42
CA GLU A 397 -2.42 -10.98 6.04
C GLU A 397 -1.40 -11.64 6.97
N ARG A 398 -0.15 -11.76 6.50
CA ARG A 398 0.94 -12.38 7.29
C ARG A 398 1.20 -11.63 8.60
N ILE A 399 1.22 -10.31 8.55
CA ILE A 399 1.43 -9.45 9.73
C ILE A 399 0.29 -9.63 10.73
N ALA A 400 -0.96 -9.65 10.27
CA ALA A 400 -2.12 -9.84 11.14
C ALA A 400 -2.08 -11.21 11.84
N VAL A 401 -1.72 -12.29 11.13
CA VAL A 401 -1.56 -13.63 11.71
C VAL A 401 -0.39 -13.69 12.71
N GLN A 402 0.74 -13.08 12.37
CA GLN A 402 1.90 -13.02 13.27
C GLN A 402 1.55 -12.30 14.59
N LEU A 403 0.89 -11.13 14.50
CA LEU A 403 0.40 -10.40 15.68
C LEU A 403 -0.65 -11.20 16.46
N ALA A 404 -1.56 -11.91 15.79
CA ALA A 404 -2.56 -12.74 16.43
C ALA A 404 -1.94 -13.83 17.31
N GLY A 405 -0.88 -14.48 16.81
CA GLY A 405 -0.13 -15.46 17.58
C GLY A 405 0.62 -14.86 18.77
N ILE A 406 1.27 -13.71 18.57
CA ILE A 406 2.05 -13.03 19.61
C ILE A 406 1.14 -12.54 20.74
N LEU A 407 0.00 -11.94 20.40
CA LEU A 407 -0.93 -11.32 21.36
C LEU A 407 -1.97 -12.30 21.89
N GLY A 408 -2.07 -13.50 21.32
CA GLY A 408 -3.03 -14.52 21.72
C GLY A 408 -4.48 -14.12 21.45
N THR A 409 -4.75 -13.44 20.34
CA THR A 409 -6.10 -13.01 19.93
C THR A 409 -6.32 -13.27 18.43
N GLU A 410 -7.52 -13.70 18.05
CA GLU A 410 -7.92 -13.86 16.63
C GLU A 410 -7.81 -12.53 15.86
N ARG A 411 -8.13 -11.41 16.53
CA ARG A 411 -8.19 -10.08 15.92
C ARG A 411 -7.33 -9.13 16.75
N PRO A 412 -6.06 -8.93 16.38
CA PRO A 412 -5.21 -7.93 17.00
C PRO A 412 -5.89 -6.55 16.99
N PRO A 413 -5.94 -5.80 18.10
CA PRO A 413 -6.66 -4.54 18.18
C PRO A 413 -6.17 -3.50 17.17
N ILE A 414 -7.09 -2.72 16.60
CA ILE A 414 -6.74 -1.69 15.60
C ILE A 414 -5.87 -0.56 16.18
N ASP A 415 -5.97 -0.30 17.48
CA ASP A 415 -5.23 0.70 18.24
C ASP A 415 -3.97 0.15 18.91
N THR A 416 -3.46 -1.00 18.41
CA THR A 416 -2.23 -1.64 18.91
C THR A 416 -1.07 -0.63 18.97
N LYS A 417 -0.55 -0.41 20.18
CA LYS A 417 0.48 0.61 20.44
C LYS A 417 1.87 0.11 20.11
N ALA A 418 2.71 1.01 19.64
CA ALA A 418 4.13 0.78 19.37
C ALA A 418 5.01 1.71 20.21
N ALA A 419 6.23 1.29 20.51
CA ALA A 419 7.29 2.14 21.08
C ALA A 419 8.59 1.96 20.30
N LEU A 420 9.48 2.96 20.34
CA LEU A 420 10.85 2.87 19.83
C LEU A 420 11.82 2.69 20.99
N LEU A 421 12.64 1.64 20.93
CA LEU A 421 13.84 1.51 21.74
C LEU A 421 15.07 1.77 20.85
N LEU A 422 15.70 2.91 21.06
CA LEU A 422 16.91 3.34 20.34
C LEU A 422 18.15 3.01 21.17
N ILE A 423 19.03 2.18 20.63
CA ILE A 423 20.32 1.83 21.25
C ILE A 423 21.42 2.66 20.59
N THR A 424 22.23 3.34 21.39
CA THR A 424 23.27 4.25 20.88
C THR A 424 24.52 4.23 21.76
N ASP A 425 25.69 4.52 21.18
CA ASP A 425 26.95 4.73 21.91
C ASP A 425 27.25 6.22 22.18
N ARG A 426 26.38 7.11 21.69
CA ARG A 426 26.58 8.55 21.73
C ARG A 426 25.28 9.34 21.60
N GLU A 427 25.39 10.66 21.72
CA GLU A 427 24.28 11.56 21.41
C GLU A 427 23.99 11.59 19.90
N LEU A 428 22.69 11.66 19.57
CA LEU A 428 22.23 11.84 18.19
C LEU A 428 22.63 13.23 17.68
N PRO A 429 23.02 13.37 16.39
CA PRO A 429 23.05 14.66 15.72
C PRO A 429 21.72 15.40 15.87
N ALA A 430 21.79 16.73 15.95
CA ALA A 430 20.63 17.57 16.21
C ALA A 430 19.54 17.43 15.13
N ASP A 431 19.95 17.36 13.86
CA ASP A 431 19.05 17.14 12.71
C ASP A 431 18.33 15.78 12.81
N LEU A 432 19.09 14.71 13.09
CA LEU A 432 18.54 13.36 13.22
C LEU A 432 17.59 13.22 14.42
N ALA A 433 17.96 13.78 15.57
CA ALA A 433 17.12 13.78 16.76
C ALA A 433 15.78 14.46 16.49
N TYR A 434 15.83 15.59 15.78
CA TYR A 434 14.67 16.38 15.45
C TYR A 434 13.74 15.70 14.42
N ILE A 435 14.31 15.06 13.39
CA ILE A 435 13.56 14.19 12.46
C ILE A 435 12.86 13.07 13.23
N LEU A 436 13.61 12.39 14.12
CA LEU A 436 13.09 11.28 14.90
C LEU A 436 11.91 11.72 15.78
N ASN A 437 12.06 12.82 16.51
CA ASN A 437 11.02 13.38 17.36
C ASN A 437 9.76 13.77 16.56
N THR A 438 9.94 14.37 15.39
CA THR A 438 8.82 14.72 14.51
C THR A 438 8.05 13.48 14.07
N LEU A 439 8.76 12.46 13.61
CA LEU A 439 8.16 11.21 13.15
C LEU A 439 7.42 10.49 14.28
N THR A 440 8.07 10.34 15.44
CA THR A 440 7.52 9.59 16.56
C THR A 440 6.36 10.32 17.23
N ALA A 441 6.43 11.64 17.43
CA ALA A 441 5.31 12.43 17.92
C ALA A 441 4.10 12.32 16.98
N SER A 442 4.33 12.46 15.67
CA SER A 442 3.26 12.40 14.66
C SER A 442 2.63 11.01 14.51
N ALA A 443 3.32 9.96 14.96
CA ALA A 443 2.86 8.58 14.95
C ALA A 443 2.42 8.09 16.34
N SER A 444 2.48 8.94 17.38
CA SER A 444 2.21 8.56 18.78
C SER A 444 3.05 7.38 19.27
N ILE A 445 4.33 7.36 18.89
CA ILE A 445 5.31 6.35 19.27
C ILE A 445 6.22 6.95 20.35
N PRO A 446 6.18 6.53 21.61
CA PRO A 446 7.15 6.97 22.60
C PRO A 446 8.56 6.46 22.26
N VAL A 447 9.57 7.29 22.54
CA VAL A 447 10.98 6.99 22.29
C VAL A 447 11.69 6.73 23.62
N HIS A 448 12.38 5.61 23.69
CA HIS A 448 13.24 5.21 24.80
C HIS A 448 14.68 5.09 24.30
N ILE A 449 15.61 5.84 24.88
CA ILE A 449 17.01 5.84 24.49
C ILE A 449 17.81 5.03 25.50
N PHE A 450 18.60 4.08 25.00
CA PHE A 450 19.52 3.26 25.77
C PHE A 450 20.96 3.54 25.32
N THR A 451 21.72 4.26 26.15
CA THR A 451 23.12 4.59 25.88
C THR A 451 24.04 3.51 26.44
N VAL A 452 24.85 2.88 25.57
CA VAL A 452 25.79 1.82 25.99
C VAL A 452 26.99 2.39 26.74
N SER A 453 27.53 1.63 27.70
CA SER A 453 28.68 2.01 28.52
C SER A 453 29.63 0.84 28.85
N GLN A 454 29.11 -0.39 29.04
CA GLN A 454 29.86 -1.61 29.37
C GLN A 454 29.18 -2.89 28.82
N VAL A 455 29.85 -3.62 27.90
CA VAL A 455 29.31 -4.78 27.14
C VAL A 455 28.46 -5.77 27.95
N ILE A 456 29.00 -6.40 29.01
CA ILE A 456 28.29 -7.46 29.75
C ILE A 456 27.06 -6.93 30.49
N LYS A 457 27.19 -5.73 31.08
CA LYS A 457 26.12 -5.09 31.84
C LYS A 457 25.02 -4.62 30.88
N ASP A 458 25.42 -4.09 29.73
CA ASP A 458 24.51 -3.52 28.74
C ASP A 458 23.61 -4.58 28.10
N THR A 459 24.10 -5.80 27.82
CA THR A 459 23.24 -6.89 27.31
C THR A 459 22.07 -7.17 28.25
N ARG A 460 22.34 -7.32 29.56
CA ARG A 460 21.32 -7.63 30.54
C ARG A 460 20.37 -6.45 30.75
N THR A 461 20.90 -5.23 30.85
CA THR A 461 20.06 -4.05 31.03
C THR A 461 19.20 -3.77 29.80
N ALA A 462 19.73 -3.98 28.58
CA ALA A 462 18.95 -3.86 27.35
C ALA A 462 17.84 -4.90 27.28
N TYR A 463 18.11 -6.15 27.70
CA TYR A 463 17.07 -7.18 27.86
C TYR A 463 15.96 -6.74 28.82
N GLU A 464 16.32 -6.31 30.03
CA GLU A 464 15.36 -5.92 31.07
C GLU A 464 14.52 -4.72 30.62
N THR A 465 15.16 -3.75 29.94
CA THR A 465 14.50 -2.57 29.35
C THR A 465 13.50 -2.98 28.27
N ALA A 466 13.94 -3.78 27.29
CA ALA A 466 13.08 -4.22 26.18
C ALA A 466 11.92 -5.09 26.67
N TYR A 467 12.17 -5.97 27.65
CA TYR A 467 11.13 -6.80 28.27
C TYR A 467 10.07 -5.94 28.98
N ALA A 468 10.48 -4.94 29.76
CA ALA A 468 9.55 -4.04 30.43
C ALA A 468 8.69 -3.23 29.44
N LEU A 469 9.31 -2.74 28.36
CA LEU A 469 8.59 -2.06 27.27
C LEU A 469 7.61 -3.01 26.57
N ALA A 470 8.03 -4.23 26.28
CA ALA A 470 7.23 -5.20 25.56
C ALA A 470 5.94 -5.60 26.30
N ARG A 471 5.99 -5.60 27.63
CA ARG A 471 4.81 -5.80 28.50
C ARG A 471 3.75 -4.68 28.37
N THR A 472 4.13 -3.52 27.83
CA THR A 472 3.27 -2.34 27.67
C THR A 472 2.93 -2.09 26.20
N TYR A 473 3.87 -2.35 25.30
CA TYR A 473 3.79 -2.04 23.88
C TYR A 473 3.83 -3.35 23.07
N PRO A 474 2.70 -3.82 22.55
CA PRO A 474 2.63 -4.99 21.68
C PRO A 474 3.57 -4.97 20.47
N ILE A 475 4.00 -3.79 20.04
CA ILE A 475 4.95 -3.60 18.96
C ILE A 475 6.15 -2.83 19.50
N LEU A 476 7.37 -3.33 19.27
CA LEU A 476 8.60 -2.65 19.63
C LEU A 476 9.47 -2.45 18.39
N ILE A 477 9.69 -1.19 18.04
CA ILE A 477 10.66 -0.81 17.01
C ILE A 477 12.03 -0.76 17.68
N LEU A 478 13.02 -1.44 17.10
CA LEU A 478 14.40 -1.36 17.54
C LEU A 478 15.19 -0.48 16.58
N GLY A 479 15.81 0.57 17.10
CA GLY A 479 16.71 1.42 16.35
C GLY A 479 18.14 1.34 16.88
N ALA A 480 19.11 1.57 16.01
CA ALA A 480 20.52 1.70 16.36
C ALA A 480 21.13 2.96 15.75
N TYR A 481 22.01 3.61 16.52
CA TYR A 481 22.83 4.71 16.02
C TYR A 481 24.24 4.62 16.62
N GLU A 482 25.25 4.49 15.77
CA GLU A 482 26.66 4.36 16.14
C GLU A 482 27.55 4.90 15.01
N ARG A 483 28.78 5.33 15.31
CA ARG A 483 29.71 5.84 14.29
C ARG A 483 30.41 4.72 13.52
N GLU A 484 30.80 3.70 14.25
CA GLU A 484 31.44 2.46 13.78
C GLU A 484 30.77 1.30 14.52
N GLU A 485 30.77 0.10 13.93
CA GLU A 485 30.10 -1.05 14.57
C GLU A 485 30.72 -1.37 15.93
N SER A 486 29.94 -1.16 16.99
CA SER A 486 30.32 -1.34 18.38
C SER A 486 29.90 -2.73 18.88
N THR A 487 30.82 -3.42 19.55
CA THR A 487 30.52 -4.69 20.22
C THR A 487 29.54 -4.50 21.38
N ALA A 488 29.56 -3.34 22.04
CA ALA A 488 28.61 -3.00 23.10
C ALA A 488 27.20 -2.80 22.55
N VAL A 489 27.05 -2.08 21.42
CA VAL A 489 25.76 -1.92 20.73
C VAL A 489 25.24 -3.27 20.22
N SER A 490 26.11 -4.11 19.64
CA SER A 490 25.75 -5.47 19.20
C SER A 490 25.19 -6.32 20.35
N ALA A 491 25.86 -6.28 21.49
CA ALA A 491 25.48 -7.04 22.67
C ALA A 491 24.17 -6.53 23.27
N ALA A 492 23.99 -5.20 23.33
CA ALA A 492 22.75 -4.56 23.75
C ALA A 492 21.58 -4.89 22.81
N LEU A 493 21.77 -4.85 21.48
CA LEU A 493 20.76 -5.25 20.50
C LEU A 493 20.33 -6.71 20.69
N THR A 494 21.28 -7.60 20.91
CA THR A 494 21.01 -9.02 21.18
C THR A 494 20.17 -9.19 22.45
N GLY A 495 20.52 -8.47 23.52
CA GLY A 495 19.75 -8.42 24.76
C GLY A 495 18.33 -7.91 24.53
N ALA A 496 18.18 -6.79 23.83
CA ALA A 496 16.88 -6.17 23.53
C ALA A 496 15.97 -7.07 22.69
N LEU A 497 16.51 -7.77 21.67
CA LEU A 497 15.76 -8.73 20.86
C LEU A 497 15.17 -9.86 21.71
N HIS A 498 15.98 -10.45 22.59
CA HIS A 498 15.52 -11.50 23.50
C HIS A 498 14.51 -10.97 24.52
N GLY A 499 14.75 -9.78 25.08
CA GLY A 499 13.86 -9.16 26.05
C GLY A 499 12.48 -8.85 25.46
N ALA A 500 12.45 -8.27 24.25
CA ALA A 500 11.22 -7.95 23.54
C ALA A 500 10.41 -9.19 23.18
N ALA A 501 11.07 -10.25 22.68
CA ALA A 501 10.41 -11.51 22.36
C ALA A 501 9.87 -12.21 23.61
N ALA A 502 10.65 -12.23 24.70
CA ALA A 502 10.19 -12.78 25.99
C ALA A 502 9.01 -11.99 26.58
N GLY A 503 8.93 -10.69 26.30
CA GLY A 503 7.82 -9.82 26.67
C GLY A 503 6.60 -9.91 25.75
N ALA A 504 6.67 -10.73 24.70
CA ALA A 504 5.64 -10.94 23.68
C ALA A 504 5.28 -9.70 22.84
N SER A 505 6.28 -8.95 22.39
CA SER A 505 6.09 -7.92 21.36
C SER A 505 6.49 -8.40 19.98
N LEU A 506 5.78 -7.93 18.97
CA LEU A 506 6.29 -7.93 17.60
C LEU A 506 7.44 -6.93 17.48
N ILE A 507 8.59 -7.40 17.05
CA ILE A 507 9.82 -6.63 16.92
C ILE A 507 9.95 -6.17 15.47
N LEU A 508 10.10 -4.86 15.29
CA LEU A 508 10.39 -4.23 14.00
C LEU A 508 11.83 -3.74 14.02
N PRO A 509 12.77 -4.42 13.36
CA PRO A 509 14.09 -3.85 13.11
C PRO A 509 13.94 -2.58 12.27
N GLY A 510 14.33 -1.44 12.82
CA GLY A 510 14.00 -0.13 12.30
C GLY A 510 15.06 0.50 11.41
N ASP A 511 16.18 -0.20 11.18
CA ASP A 511 17.29 0.20 10.32
C ASP A 511 18.11 -1.03 9.90
N ALA A 512 19.03 -0.85 8.94
CA ALA A 512 19.85 -1.94 8.42
C ALA A 512 20.69 -2.63 9.51
N ARG A 513 21.11 -1.87 10.53
CA ARG A 513 21.95 -2.38 11.61
C ARG A 513 21.18 -3.31 12.55
N THR A 514 20.00 -2.88 12.98
CA THR A 514 19.09 -3.70 13.80
C THR A 514 18.56 -4.89 13.02
N ASP A 515 18.33 -4.78 11.72
CA ASP A 515 17.89 -5.90 10.87
C ASP A 515 18.96 -7.00 10.78
N ARG A 516 20.23 -6.62 10.55
CA ARG A 516 21.36 -7.56 10.59
C ARG A 516 21.47 -8.26 11.94
N ALA A 517 21.38 -7.51 13.04
CA ALA A 517 21.43 -8.07 14.39
C ALA A 517 20.26 -9.05 14.65
N ALA A 518 19.05 -8.72 14.19
CA ALA A 518 17.87 -9.56 14.31
C ALA A 518 18.02 -10.88 13.53
N ARG A 519 18.58 -10.84 12.32
CA ARG A 519 18.87 -12.06 11.53
C ARG A 519 19.90 -12.95 12.22
N THR A 520 21.01 -12.40 12.68
CA THR A 520 22.03 -13.15 13.43
C THR A 520 21.44 -13.79 14.69
N ALA A 521 20.70 -13.01 15.51
CA ALA A 521 20.09 -13.52 16.73
C ALA A 521 19.04 -14.62 16.43
N ALA A 522 18.30 -14.51 15.34
CA ALA A 522 17.32 -15.50 14.90
C ALA A 522 17.95 -16.79 14.38
N ASP A 523 19.18 -16.73 13.87
CA ASP A 523 19.96 -17.92 13.47
C ASP A 523 20.58 -18.62 14.68
N GLU A 524 21.01 -17.86 15.68
CA GLU A 524 21.49 -18.40 16.97
C GLU A 524 20.35 -18.97 17.82
N ASN A 525 19.18 -18.32 17.79
CA ASN A 525 17.98 -18.71 18.53
C ASN A 525 16.74 -18.62 17.63
N ALA A 526 16.38 -19.76 17.03
CA ALA A 526 15.22 -19.86 16.14
C ALA A 526 13.88 -19.49 16.79
N ALA A 527 13.79 -19.48 18.12
CA ALA A 527 12.57 -19.06 18.83
C ALA A 527 12.26 -17.56 18.67
N LEU A 528 13.23 -16.75 18.24
CA LEU A 528 13.02 -15.31 17.97
C LEU A 528 12.33 -15.05 16.63
N ARG A 529 12.49 -15.94 15.64
CA ARG A 529 11.98 -15.75 14.27
C ARG A 529 10.50 -15.33 14.21
N PRO A 530 9.58 -15.96 14.97
CA PRO A 530 8.17 -15.58 14.91
C PRO A 530 7.86 -14.20 15.49
N TYR A 531 8.78 -13.60 16.26
CA TYR A 531 8.61 -12.27 16.85
C TYR A 531 9.20 -11.15 16.00
N ILE A 532 10.00 -11.46 14.98
CA ILE A 532 10.69 -10.45 14.17
C ILE A 532 9.93 -10.22 12.86
N LEU A 533 9.62 -8.97 12.55
CA LEU A 533 9.08 -8.54 11.27
C LEU A 533 10.14 -7.77 10.49
N HIS A 534 10.80 -8.45 9.56
CA HIS A 534 11.78 -7.84 8.66
C HIS A 534 11.06 -6.94 7.64
N ILE A 535 11.16 -5.62 7.81
CA ILE A 535 10.58 -4.61 6.89
C ILE A 535 11.59 -4.22 5.80
N LEU A 536 12.89 -4.19 6.13
CA LEU A 536 13.97 -3.90 5.20
C LEU A 536 14.75 -5.18 4.85
N PRO A 537 15.16 -5.37 3.58
CA PRO A 537 14.71 -4.68 2.36
C PRO A 537 13.37 -5.26 1.84
N ASP A 538 12.62 -5.96 2.69
CA ASP A 538 11.60 -6.89 2.23
C ASP A 538 10.29 -6.23 1.77
N MET A 539 9.91 -5.12 2.41
CA MET A 539 8.62 -4.45 2.23
C MET A 539 8.72 -2.98 1.83
N LEU A 540 9.74 -2.25 2.31
CA LEU A 540 10.00 -0.85 1.95
C LEU A 540 11.11 -0.74 0.89
N MET A 541 10.83 -0.06 -0.22
CA MET A 541 11.76 0.15 -1.34
C MET A 541 12.25 1.61 -1.37
N ILE A 542 13.20 1.95 -0.50
CA ILE A 542 13.66 3.34 -0.30
C ILE A 542 14.99 3.60 -1.05
N ASP A 543 15.74 2.57 -1.42
CA ASP A 543 17.06 2.62 -2.08
C ASP A 543 18.13 3.43 -1.32
N THR A 544 18.02 3.48 0.02
CA THR A 544 19.02 4.07 0.91
C THR A 544 18.96 3.41 2.30
N GLU A 545 20.00 3.60 3.11
CA GLU A 545 20.05 3.10 4.48
C GLU A 545 19.61 4.18 5.48
N LEU A 546 18.39 4.04 5.99
CA LEU A 546 17.91 4.83 7.11
C LEU A 546 18.49 4.30 8.43
N THR A 547 18.72 5.20 9.39
CA THR A 547 19.29 4.89 10.71
C THR A 547 18.34 5.25 11.85
N ALA A 548 18.73 4.95 13.10
CA ALA A 548 18.02 5.35 14.32
C ALA A 548 16.54 4.90 14.37
N GLY A 549 16.22 3.75 13.75
CA GLY A 549 14.87 3.20 13.75
C GLY A 549 13.88 3.86 12.78
N ILE A 550 14.30 4.81 11.94
CA ILE A 550 13.39 5.57 11.03
C ILE A 550 12.62 4.63 10.09
N ALA A 551 13.26 3.61 9.52
CA ALA A 551 12.55 2.69 8.63
C ALA A 551 11.50 1.87 9.36
N GLY A 552 11.71 1.55 10.64
CA GLY A 552 10.72 0.87 11.48
C GLY A 552 9.54 1.76 11.81
N ILE A 553 9.79 3.06 12.06
CA ILE A 553 8.73 4.06 12.25
C ILE A 553 7.90 4.21 10.97
N LEU A 554 8.53 4.22 9.79
CA LEU A 554 7.81 4.25 8.51
C LEU A 554 7.06 2.93 8.27
N GLY A 555 7.68 1.80 8.61
CA GLY A 555 7.09 0.47 8.44
C GLY A 555 5.90 0.18 9.35
N ILE A 556 5.69 0.95 10.42
CA ILE A 556 4.48 0.84 11.25
C ILE A 556 3.21 1.09 10.44
N GLU A 557 3.30 1.87 9.35
CA GLU A 557 2.19 2.16 8.46
C GLU A 557 1.68 0.87 7.78
N ILE A 558 2.57 -0.06 7.45
CA ILE A 558 2.20 -1.37 6.91
C ILE A 558 1.47 -2.21 7.97
N VAL A 559 1.94 -2.17 9.22
CA VAL A 559 1.30 -2.90 10.33
C VAL A 559 -0.09 -2.34 10.62
N ARG A 560 -0.25 -1.00 10.64
CA ARG A 560 -1.56 -0.35 10.83
C ARG A 560 -2.54 -0.71 9.72
N ALA A 561 -2.10 -0.69 8.46
CA ALA A 561 -2.94 -1.14 7.35
C ALA A 561 -3.39 -2.61 7.51
N ALA A 562 -2.51 -3.50 7.97
CA ALA A 562 -2.86 -4.89 8.28
C ALA A 562 -3.93 -5.02 9.38
N LEU A 563 -3.85 -4.17 10.41
CA LEU A 563 -4.84 -4.12 11.49
C LEU A 563 -6.21 -3.63 11.00
N HIS A 564 -6.25 -2.62 10.13
CA HIS A 564 -7.49 -2.18 9.49
C HIS A 564 -8.12 -3.32 8.67
N VAL A 565 -7.32 -4.04 7.88
CA VAL A 565 -7.79 -5.18 7.08
C VAL A 565 -8.49 -6.23 7.93
N VAL A 566 -7.84 -6.73 8.99
CA VAL A 566 -8.41 -7.84 9.79
C VAL A 566 -9.61 -7.41 10.62
N ASN A 567 -9.68 -6.14 11.04
CA ASN A 567 -10.74 -5.65 11.93
C ASN A 567 -11.95 -5.07 11.19
N GLU A 568 -11.74 -4.37 10.07
CA GLU A 568 -12.82 -3.59 9.42
C GLU A 568 -13.42 -4.27 8.19
N MET A 569 -12.67 -5.19 7.55
CA MET A 569 -13.26 -5.99 6.48
C MET A 569 -14.27 -7.00 7.05
N LYS A 570 -15.28 -7.29 6.23
CA LYS A 570 -16.32 -8.28 6.53
C LYS A 570 -16.12 -9.54 5.71
N THR A 571 -16.61 -10.64 6.27
CA THR A 571 -16.58 -11.96 5.66
C THR A 571 -17.60 -12.13 4.54
N PHE A 572 -17.47 -13.16 3.72
CA PHE A 572 -18.49 -13.52 2.72
C PHE A 572 -19.86 -13.71 3.38
N THR A 573 -19.94 -14.43 4.50
CA THR A 573 -21.19 -14.63 5.26
C THR A 573 -21.80 -13.31 5.75
N GLU A 574 -20.99 -12.35 6.21
CA GLU A 574 -21.46 -11.05 6.69
C GLU A 574 -21.96 -10.12 5.56
N THR A 575 -21.57 -10.38 4.31
CA THR A 575 -21.76 -9.46 3.17
C THR A 575 -22.67 -10.04 2.08
N GLY A 576 -22.86 -11.36 2.03
CA GLY A 576 -23.54 -12.05 0.94
C GLY A 576 -22.76 -12.06 -0.37
N VAL A 577 -21.46 -11.75 -0.34
CA VAL A 577 -20.59 -11.82 -1.53
C VAL A 577 -20.37 -13.26 -1.95
N ALA A 578 -20.44 -13.53 -3.25
CA ALA A 578 -20.18 -14.87 -3.78
C ALA A 578 -18.72 -15.31 -3.56
N VAL A 579 -18.53 -16.59 -3.23
CA VAL A 579 -17.21 -17.19 -2.96
C VAL A 579 -16.53 -17.69 -4.25
N ALA A 580 -15.23 -17.95 -4.16
CA ALA A 580 -14.47 -18.46 -5.28
C ALA A 580 -14.95 -19.86 -5.74
N ILE A 581 -15.04 -20.04 -7.05
CA ILE A 581 -15.38 -21.31 -7.72
C ILE A 581 -14.15 -21.98 -8.38
N ASP A 582 -12.96 -21.39 -8.24
CA ASP A 582 -11.68 -21.92 -8.73
C ASP A 582 -10.51 -21.42 -7.88
N GLY A 583 -9.34 -22.02 -8.09
CA GLY A 583 -8.12 -21.57 -7.47
C GLY A 583 -8.07 -21.88 -5.98
N ALA A 584 -7.23 -21.15 -5.26
CA ALA A 584 -6.95 -21.44 -3.85
C ALA A 584 -8.14 -21.20 -2.91
N GLY A 585 -9.13 -20.38 -3.32
CA GLY A 585 -10.31 -20.09 -2.51
C GLY A 585 -11.41 -21.16 -2.59
N ALA A 586 -11.46 -21.93 -3.69
CA ALA A 586 -12.52 -22.90 -3.94
C ALA A 586 -12.57 -23.98 -2.85
N GLY A 587 -13.73 -24.11 -2.20
CA GLY A 587 -13.95 -25.07 -1.10
C GLY A 587 -13.30 -24.70 0.23
N ARG A 588 -12.56 -23.57 0.30
CA ARG A 588 -12.01 -23.03 1.55
C ARG A 588 -12.82 -21.85 2.08
N GLN A 589 -13.27 -20.98 1.17
CA GLN A 589 -14.11 -19.83 1.50
C GLN A 589 -15.57 -20.27 1.66
N VAL A 590 -16.21 -19.83 2.74
CA VAL A 590 -17.58 -20.23 3.07
C VAL A 590 -18.51 -19.02 3.11
N ASN A 591 -19.77 -19.25 2.71
CA ASN A 591 -20.85 -18.26 2.71
C ASN A 591 -22.03 -18.74 3.57
N THR A 592 -21.73 -19.49 4.64
CA THR A 592 -22.70 -20.12 5.54
C THR A 592 -22.58 -19.57 6.94
#